data_AF-A0A251UP63-F1
#
_entry.id   AF-A0A251UP63-F1
#
_cell.length_a   1.000
_cell.length_b   1.000
_cell.length_c   1.000
_cell.angle_alpha   90.00
_cell.angle_beta   90.00
_cell.angle_gamma   90.00
#
_symmetry.space_group_name_H-M   'P 1'
#
loop_
_entity.id
_entity.type
_entity.pdbx_description
1 polymer ?
#
loop_
_entity_poly.entity_id
_entity_poly.type
_entity_poly.pdbx_seq_one_letter_code
_entity_poly.pdbx_strand_id
1 'polypeptide(L)'
;MPYENCLRTIEGFRQEKYIKKSKANRQVREKQQFPYRGGTSSYGSTAYKNNLDWVPTYAKTHTDNQGNWVDPVAEQNYRNIQQATDEWSGDGPPIAPYQEALGERRGWYRGMGPKPSSNTSSNTSPNMSSSQARTQEPFSEDFVNSLFQTPSFLSQLNNYLASQGKGKGKSNDYDSDDLYDRESEED
;
A
#
# COMPACT_ATOMS: atom_id res chain seq x y z
N MET A 1 -1.87 -15.92 29.02
CA MET A 1 -0.71 -16.65 28.46
C MET A 1 0.06 -17.33 29.60
N PRO A 2 0.46 -18.60 29.46
CA PRO A 2 1.30 -19.29 30.44
C PRO A 2 2.68 -18.62 30.59
N TYR A 3 3.22 -18.56 31.81
CA TYR A 3 4.50 -17.90 32.14
C TYR A 3 5.68 -18.42 31.29
N GLU A 4 5.74 -19.72 31.03
CA GLU A 4 6.77 -20.35 30.20
C GLU A 4 6.73 -19.89 28.74
N ASN A 5 5.55 -19.60 28.20
CA ASN A 5 5.41 -19.05 26.85
C ASN A 5 5.91 -17.60 26.77
N CYS A 6 5.75 -16.81 27.83
CA CYS A 6 6.32 -15.47 27.91
C CYS A 6 7.85 -15.52 27.90
N LEU A 7 8.45 -16.41 28.71
CA LEU A 7 9.91 -16.59 28.75
C LEU A 7 10.49 -17.03 27.40
N ARG A 8 9.84 -18.01 26.74
CA ARG A 8 10.27 -18.46 25.41
C ARG A 8 10.18 -17.36 24.37
N THR A 9 9.17 -16.50 24.43
CA THR A 9 9.02 -15.33 23.55
C THR A 9 10.12 -14.30 23.80
N ILE A 10 10.42 -13.97 25.05
CA ILE A 10 11.51 -13.05 25.42
C ILE A 10 12.85 -13.56 24.89
N GLU A 11 13.14 -14.83 25.09
CA GLU A 11 14.38 -15.44 24.60
C GLU A 11 14.41 -15.51 23.06
N GLY A 12 13.25 -15.72 22.43
CA GLY A 12 13.08 -15.59 20.99
C GLY A 12 13.55 -14.24 20.46
N PHE A 13 13.20 -13.13 21.11
CA PHE A 13 13.62 -11.78 20.71
C PHE A 13 15.11 -11.47 20.97
N ARG A 14 15.79 -12.28 21.79
CA ARG A 14 17.24 -12.18 22.01
C ARG A 14 18.08 -12.83 20.91
N GLN A 15 17.46 -13.57 19.98
CA GLN A 15 18.19 -14.10 18.83
C GLN A 15 18.80 -12.98 17.98
N GLU A 16 20.01 -13.22 17.47
CA GLU A 16 20.80 -12.23 16.75
C GLU A 16 20.06 -11.61 15.55
N LYS A 17 19.22 -12.39 14.87
CA LYS A 17 18.39 -11.92 13.75
C LYS A 17 17.44 -10.78 14.14
N TYR A 18 16.82 -10.85 15.33
CA TYR A 18 15.90 -9.82 15.81
C TYR A 18 16.65 -8.62 16.36
N ILE A 19 17.81 -8.82 16.99
CA ILE A 19 18.69 -7.74 17.40
C ILE A 19 19.17 -6.94 16.17
N LYS A 20 19.63 -7.62 15.11
CA LYS A 20 20.04 -6.98 13.84
C LYS A 20 18.87 -6.19 13.22
N LYS A 21 17.68 -6.80 13.15
CA LYS A 21 16.47 -6.12 12.65
C LYS A 21 16.09 -4.91 13.49
N SER A 22 16.19 -5.01 14.82
CA SER A 22 15.90 -3.89 15.74
C SER A 22 16.86 -2.73 15.54
N LYS A 23 18.17 -2.99 15.40
CA LYS A 23 19.19 -1.96 15.11
C LYS A 23 18.95 -1.29 13.75
N ALA A 24 18.68 -2.07 12.70
CA ALA A 24 18.36 -1.53 11.39
C ALA A 24 17.09 -0.65 11.42
N ASN A 25 16.03 -1.11 12.10
CA ASN A 25 14.81 -0.34 12.29
C ASN A 25 15.08 0.97 13.06
N ARG A 26 15.97 0.96 14.06
CA ARG A 26 16.35 2.19 14.78
C ARG A 26 17.00 3.21 13.86
N GLN A 27 17.98 2.80 13.05
CA GLN A 27 18.62 3.67 12.07
C GLN A 27 17.62 4.23 11.04
N VAL A 28 16.59 3.46 10.68
CA VAL A 28 15.51 3.94 9.80
C VAL A 28 14.63 4.96 10.52
N ARG A 29 14.30 4.77 11.80
CA ARG A 29 13.55 5.75 12.61
C ARG A 29 14.32 7.05 12.80
N GLU A 30 15.64 6.97 12.99
CA GLU A 30 16.53 8.16 13.08
C GLU A 30 16.50 9.00 11.80
N LYS A 31 16.15 8.41 10.65
CA LYS A 31 16.00 9.13 9.36
C LYS A 31 14.59 9.68 9.13
N GLN A 32 13.62 9.40 10.00
CA GLN A 32 12.27 9.94 9.84
C GLN A 32 12.31 11.44 10.18
N GLN A 33 11.87 12.26 9.23
CA GLN A 33 11.77 13.71 9.45
C GLN A 33 10.60 14.11 10.34
N PHE A 34 9.62 13.21 10.53
CA PHE A 34 8.40 13.46 11.28
C PHE A 34 8.14 12.39 12.34
N PRO A 35 7.57 12.76 13.51
CA PRO A 35 7.08 11.79 14.47
C PRO A 35 6.02 10.88 13.84
N TYR A 36 6.26 9.56 13.84
CA TYR A 36 5.28 8.58 13.34
C TYR A 36 4.11 8.45 14.33
N ARG A 37 2.96 9.07 14.02
CA ARG A 37 1.78 9.12 14.92
C ARG A 37 0.78 7.95 14.81
N GLY A 38 1.17 6.85 14.18
CA GLY A 38 0.46 5.58 14.38
C GLY A 38 -0.81 5.43 13.54
N GLY A 39 -0.72 4.52 12.58
CA GLY A 39 -1.82 4.03 11.78
C GLY A 39 -1.23 3.26 10.60
N THR A 40 -1.74 2.05 10.34
CA THR A 40 -1.45 1.30 9.12
C THR A 40 -2.09 1.91 7.87
N SER A 41 -2.84 3.01 8.02
CA SER A 41 -3.41 3.75 6.90
C SER A 41 -2.28 4.39 6.11
N SER A 42 -1.97 3.80 4.96
CA SER A 42 -1.13 4.44 3.96
C SER A 42 -1.81 5.72 3.48
N TYR A 43 -1.01 6.66 2.99
CA TYR A 43 -1.51 7.83 2.25
C TYR A 43 -2.60 7.48 1.23
N GLY A 44 -2.42 6.40 0.47
CA GLY A 44 -3.42 5.93 -0.50
C GLY A 44 -4.72 5.44 0.15
N SER A 45 -4.65 4.85 1.35
CA SER A 45 -5.86 4.48 2.10
C SER A 45 -6.60 5.72 2.60
N THR A 46 -5.88 6.74 3.08
CA THR A 46 -6.47 8.02 3.49
C THR A 46 -7.14 8.72 2.31
N ALA A 47 -6.47 8.78 1.15
CA ALA A 47 -7.04 9.33 -0.08
C ALA A 47 -8.34 8.61 -0.48
N TYR A 48 -8.31 7.27 -0.52
CA TYR A 48 -9.47 6.45 -0.90
C TYR A 48 -10.65 6.62 0.07
N LYS A 49 -10.42 6.51 1.38
CA LYS A 49 -11.48 6.58 2.40
C LYS A 49 -12.17 7.94 2.46
N ASN A 50 -11.44 9.00 2.14
CA ASN A 50 -11.93 10.38 2.26
C ASN A 50 -12.25 11.02 0.90
N ASN A 51 -12.10 10.26 -0.20
CA ASN A 51 -12.22 10.75 -1.57
C ASN A 51 -11.42 12.05 -1.80
N LEU A 52 -10.17 12.05 -1.36
CA LEU A 52 -9.27 13.20 -1.42
C LEU A 52 -8.25 13.03 -2.55
N ASP A 53 -7.89 14.16 -3.15
CA ASP A 53 -6.75 14.24 -4.05
C ASP A 53 -5.41 14.31 -3.29
N TRP A 54 -4.27 14.38 -3.99
CA TRP A 54 -2.93 14.28 -3.41
C TRP A 54 -2.60 15.37 -2.38
N VAL A 55 -2.85 16.64 -2.69
CA VAL A 55 -2.51 17.77 -1.79
C VAL A 55 -3.38 17.75 -0.52
N PRO A 56 -4.73 17.63 -0.61
CA PRO A 56 -5.57 17.49 0.57
C PRO A 56 -5.25 16.23 1.39
N THR A 57 -4.83 15.14 0.73
CA THR A 57 -4.38 13.93 1.44
C THR A 57 -3.15 14.21 2.30
N TYR A 58 -2.16 14.94 1.76
CA TYR A 58 -0.98 15.34 2.54
C TYR A 58 -1.38 16.14 3.79
N ALA A 59 -2.21 17.17 3.62
CA ALA A 59 -2.69 17.99 4.72
C ALA A 59 -3.40 17.14 5.79
N LYS A 60 -4.33 16.27 5.38
CA LYS A 60 -5.08 15.40 6.31
C LYS A 60 -4.18 14.43 7.08
N THR A 61 -3.09 13.96 6.47
CA THR A 61 -2.13 13.06 7.16
C THR A 61 -1.14 13.78 8.08
N HIS A 62 -1.05 15.10 7.98
CA HIS A 62 -0.09 15.93 8.71
C HIS A 62 -0.74 17.04 9.55
N THR A 63 -2.06 16.94 9.75
CA THR A 63 -2.81 17.78 10.68
C THR A 63 -3.45 16.92 11.78
N ASP A 64 -3.67 17.50 12.94
CA ASP A 64 -4.44 16.86 14.00
C ASP A 64 -5.96 16.95 13.71
N ASN A 65 -6.78 16.40 14.61
CA ASN A 65 -8.24 16.42 14.47
C ASN A 65 -8.83 17.84 14.53
N GLN A 66 -8.07 18.83 14.98
CA GLN A 66 -8.44 20.24 15.05
C GLN A 66 -7.97 21.02 13.81
N GLY A 67 -7.22 20.38 12.91
CA GLY A 67 -6.65 20.97 11.71
C GLY A 67 -5.30 21.67 11.91
N ASN A 68 -4.67 21.55 13.07
CA ASN A 68 -3.36 22.14 13.31
C ASN A 68 -2.26 21.25 12.73
N TRP A 69 -1.23 21.87 12.14
CA TRP A 69 -0.07 21.15 11.64
C TRP A 69 0.68 20.45 12.77
N VAL A 70 0.98 19.16 12.56
CA VAL A 70 1.68 18.35 13.57
C VAL A 70 3.15 18.72 13.72
N ASP A 71 3.73 19.38 12.71
CA ASP A 71 5.13 19.76 12.63
C ASP A 71 5.30 20.96 11.67
N PRO A 72 6.09 22.00 12.02
CA PRO A 72 6.34 23.14 11.14
C PRO A 72 6.97 22.78 9.78
N VAL A 73 7.79 21.72 9.73
CA VAL A 73 8.37 21.22 8.48
C VAL A 73 7.29 20.59 7.60
N ALA A 74 6.27 19.96 8.21
CA ALA A 74 5.14 19.41 7.46
C ALA A 74 4.29 20.54 6.85
N GLU A 75 4.08 21.63 7.59
CA GLU A 75 3.43 22.83 7.06
C GLU A 75 4.21 23.43 5.88
N GLN A 76 5.54 23.58 6.02
CA GLN A 76 6.36 24.12 4.95
C GLN A 76 6.33 23.21 3.70
N ASN A 77 6.44 21.89 3.88
CA ASN A 77 6.33 20.93 2.79
C ASN A 77 4.98 21.01 2.10
N TYR A 78 3.88 21.18 2.85
CA TYR A 78 2.57 21.40 2.27
C TYR A 78 2.53 22.65 1.39
N ARG A 79 3.08 23.78 1.85
CA ARG A 79 3.14 25.02 1.06
C ARG A 79 3.93 24.82 -0.24
N ASN A 80 5.07 24.12 -0.17
CA ASN A 80 5.89 23.80 -1.34
C ASN A 80 5.13 22.90 -2.33
N ILE A 81 4.45 21.86 -1.83
CA ILE A 81 3.64 20.95 -2.65
C ILE A 81 2.46 21.70 -3.29
N GLN A 82 1.76 22.55 -2.54
CA GLN A 82 0.64 23.33 -3.04
C GLN A 82 1.09 24.25 -4.16
N GLN A 83 2.14 25.05 -3.93
CA GLN A 83 2.68 25.94 -4.96
C GLN A 83 3.11 25.17 -6.22
N ALA A 84 3.83 24.07 -6.05
CA ALA A 84 4.27 23.25 -7.17
C ALA A 84 3.10 22.62 -7.92
N THR A 85 1.99 22.32 -7.25
CA THR A 85 0.77 21.79 -7.88
C THR A 85 0.03 22.88 -8.66
N ASP A 86 -0.02 24.10 -8.12
CA ASP A 86 -0.66 25.25 -8.79
C ASP A 86 0.09 25.66 -10.07
N GLU A 87 1.41 25.51 -10.09
CA GLU A 87 2.27 25.80 -11.25
C GLU A 87 2.40 24.60 -12.22
N TRP A 88 1.83 23.44 -11.88
CA TRP A 88 2.01 22.22 -12.66
C TRP A 88 1.03 22.12 -13.83
N SER A 89 1.58 22.01 -15.05
CA SER A 89 0.80 21.85 -16.29
C SER A 89 0.83 20.42 -16.85
N GLY A 90 1.43 19.46 -16.13
CA GLY A 90 1.55 18.08 -16.58
C GLY A 90 0.34 17.22 -16.19
N ASP A 91 0.30 16.00 -16.72
CA ASP A 91 -0.67 14.99 -16.29
C ASP A 91 -0.25 14.37 -14.94
N GLY A 92 -1.19 14.28 -14.01
CA GLY A 92 -0.96 13.81 -12.63
C GLY A 92 -0.28 14.83 -11.70
N PRO A 93 0.15 14.40 -10.49
CA PRO A 93 0.76 15.29 -9.49
C PRO A 93 2.24 15.57 -9.78
N PRO A 94 2.77 16.74 -9.40
CA PRO A 94 4.20 17.04 -9.52
C PRO A 94 5.00 16.16 -8.56
N ILE A 95 5.67 15.12 -9.06
CA ILE A 95 6.27 14.06 -8.23
C ILE A 95 7.40 14.55 -7.31
N ALA A 96 8.22 15.49 -7.78
CA ALA A 96 9.42 15.96 -7.09
C ALA A 96 9.14 16.50 -5.66
N PRO A 97 8.23 17.46 -5.45
CA PRO A 97 7.93 17.99 -4.11
C PRO A 97 7.42 16.92 -3.13
N TYR A 98 6.67 15.91 -3.61
CA TYR A 98 6.26 14.79 -2.74
C TYR A 98 7.42 13.87 -2.38
N GLN A 99 8.38 13.64 -3.29
CA GLN A 99 9.57 12.85 -2.98
C GLN A 99 10.49 13.55 -1.98
N GLU A 100 10.59 14.88 -2.05
CA GLU A 100 11.32 15.70 -1.08
C GLU A 100 10.64 15.63 0.30
N ALA A 101 9.32 15.86 0.34
CA ALA A 101 8.56 15.90 1.60
C ALA A 101 8.42 14.53 2.28
N LEU A 102 8.23 13.44 1.51
CA LEU A 102 7.97 12.10 2.06
C LEU A 102 9.21 11.20 2.06
N GLY A 103 10.27 11.63 1.39
CA GLY A 103 11.48 10.87 1.17
C GLY A 103 11.34 9.82 0.07
N GLU A 104 12.47 9.49 -0.55
CA GLU A 104 12.52 8.52 -1.64
C GLU A 104 12.23 7.08 -1.18
N ARG A 105 11.68 6.30 -2.10
CA ARG A 105 11.48 4.85 -1.94
C ARG A 105 11.75 4.15 -3.27
N ARG A 106 12.41 3.00 -3.23
CA ARG A 106 12.72 2.20 -4.42
C ARG A 106 11.43 1.58 -4.99
N GLY A 107 11.21 1.74 -6.29
CA GLY A 107 10.08 1.16 -7.02
C GLY A 107 8.70 1.75 -6.72
N TRP A 108 8.56 2.63 -5.73
CA TRP A 108 7.29 3.25 -5.35
C TRP A 108 7.43 4.74 -5.01
N TYR A 109 6.44 5.55 -5.40
CA TYR A 109 6.19 6.87 -4.84
C TYR A 109 5.31 6.71 -3.59
N ARG A 110 5.75 7.31 -2.48
CA ARG A 110 4.98 7.27 -1.24
C ARG A 110 3.64 7.97 -1.45
N GLY A 111 2.55 7.27 -1.15
CA GLY A 111 1.19 7.79 -1.31
C GLY A 111 0.65 7.88 -2.73
N MET A 112 1.47 7.65 -3.75
CA MET A 112 1.06 7.81 -5.16
C MET A 112 1.16 6.53 -5.99
N GLY A 113 1.80 5.47 -5.49
CA GLY A 113 1.79 4.16 -6.15
C GLY A 113 3.15 3.74 -6.71
N PRO A 114 3.20 2.71 -7.58
CA PRO A 114 4.44 2.24 -8.17
C PRO A 114 5.07 3.32 -9.06
N LYS A 115 6.40 3.38 -9.06
CA LYS A 115 7.12 4.22 -10.04
C LYS A 115 6.92 3.61 -11.43
N PRO A 116 6.83 4.41 -12.50
CA PRO A 116 6.92 3.88 -13.84
C PRO A 116 8.23 3.08 -13.95
N SER A 117 8.12 1.86 -14.47
CA SER A 117 9.30 1.02 -14.70
C SER A 117 10.22 1.74 -15.69
N SER A 118 11.31 2.32 -15.21
CA SER A 118 12.38 2.71 -16.11
C SER A 118 12.97 1.41 -16.66
N ASN A 119 12.92 1.22 -17.98
CA ASN A 119 13.63 0.14 -18.68
C ASN A 119 15.16 0.35 -18.62
N THR A 120 15.71 0.75 -17.48
CA THR A 120 17.15 0.76 -17.24
C THR A 120 17.55 -0.64 -16.82
N SER A 121 17.87 -1.44 -17.84
CA SER A 121 18.51 -2.75 -17.74
C SER A 121 19.60 -2.74 -16.66
N SER A 122 19.28 -3.27 -15.49
CA SER A 122 20.24 -3.63 -14.44
C SER A 122 20.06 -5.11 -14.17
N ASN A 123 20.50 -5.90 -15.16
CA ASN A 123 20.68 -7.33 -15.03
C ASN A 123 21.81 -7.60 -14.04
N THR A 124 21.48 -7.72 -12.76
CA THR A 124 22.27 -8.48 -11.79
C THR A 124 21.35 -9.03 -10.71
N SER A 125 20.66 -10.11 -11.04
CA SER A 125 20.45 -11.29 -10.17
C SER A 125 19.64 -12.33 -10.95
N PRO A 126 20.16 -13.55 -11.17
CA PRO A 126 19.36 -14.64 -11.70
C PRO A 126 18.57 -15.21 -10.51
N ASN A 127 17.29 -14.86 -10.40
CA ASN A 127 16.38 -15.71 -9.64
C ASN A 127 15.18 -16.06 -10.52
N MET A 128 14.98 -17.37 -10.66
CA MET A 128 14.12 -18.02 -11.61
C MET A 128 12.65 -17.78 -11.29
N SER A 129 12.00 -16.92 -12.07
CA SER A 129 10.61 -17.08 -12.54
C SER A 129 10.32 -15.97 -13.54
N SER A 130 10.91 -16.10 -14.73
CA SER A 130 10.58 -15.28 -15.88
C SER A 130 9.24 -15.72 -16.46
N SER A 131 8.14 -15.32 -15.83
CA SER A 131 6.91 -15.05 -16.57
C SER A 131 6.96 -13.56 -16.88
N GLN A 132 7.48 -13.21 -18.06
CA GLN A 132 7.38 -11.84 -18.57
C GLN A 132 5.91 -11.41 -18.44
N ALA A 133 5.67 -10.31 -17.72
CA ALA A 133 4.40 -9.60 -17.80
C ALA A 133 4.32 -8.99 -19.20
N ARG A 134 3.95 -9.81 -20.17
CA ARG A 134 3.51 -9.35 -21.48
C ARG A 134 2.20 -8.62 -21.19
N THR A 135 2.20 -7.29 -21.34
CA THR A 135 0.95 -6.55 -21.55
C THR A 135 0.29 -7.26 -22.73
N GLN A 136 -0.68 -8.12 -22.43
CA GLN A 136 -1.45 -8.76 -23.48
C GLN A 136 -2.26 -7.63 -24.10
N GLU A 137 -2.06 -7.42 -25.40
CA GLU A 137 -3.04 -6.74 -26.25
C GLU A 137 -4.43 -7.25 -25.82
N PRO A 138 -5.43 -6.36 -25.61
CA PRO A 138 -6.78 -6.82 -25.32
C PRO A 138 -7.16 -7.82 -26.40
N PHE A 139 -7.61 -9.01 -25.98
CA PHE A 139 -8.01 -10.04 -26.92
C PHE A 139 -9.00 -9.43 -27.93
N SER A 140 -8.70 -9.55 -29.22
CA SER A 140 -9.64 -9.08 -30.23
C SER A 140 -10.96 -9.83 -30.06
N GLU A 141 -12.06 -9.14 -30.34
CA GLU A 141 -13.40 -9.72 -30.24
C GLU A 141 -13.51 -10.98 -31.12
N ASP A 142 -12.87 -10.97 -32.29
CA ASP A 142 -12.77 -12.13 -33.18
C ASP A 142 -12.04 -13.31 -32.55
N PHE A 143 -10.96 -13.07 -31.79
CA PHE A 143 -10.25 -14.15 -31.11
C PHE A 143 -11.12 -14.76 -30.01
N VAL A 144 -11.77 -13.94 -29.20
CA VAL A 144 -12.69 -14.42 -28.16
C VAL A 144 -13.83 -15.22 -28.78
N ASN A 145 -14.42 -14.73 -29.87
CA ASN A 145 -15.48 -15.43 -30.60
C ASN A 145 -15.00 -16.77 -31.19
N SER A 146 -13.73 -16.85 -31.63
CA SER A 146 -13.15 -18.09 -32.13
C SER A 146 -13.02 -19.17 -31.04
N LEU A 147 -12.81 -18.78 -29.78
CA LEU A 147 -12.73 -19.73 -28.66
C LEU A 147 -14.06 -20.45 -28.46
N PHE A 148 -15.18 -19.72 -28.53
CA PHE A 148 -16.52 -20.31 -28.40
C PHE A 148 -16.94 -21.18 -29.59
N GLN A 149 -16.22 -21.12 -30.71
CA GLN A 149 -16.42 -22.03 -31.84
C GLN A 149 -15.64 -23.34 -31.69
N THR A 150 -14.70 -23.42 -30.74
CA THR A 150 -13.93 -24.65 -30.50
C THR A 150 -14.66 -25.59 -29.52
N PRO A 151 -15.03 -26.82 -29.92
CA PRO A 151 -15.80 -27.73 -29.06
C PRO A 151 -15.07 -28.14 -27.78
N SER A 152 -13.73 -28.21 -27.84
CA SER A 152 -12.88 -28.53 -26.70
C SER A 152 -12.93 -27.44 -25.62
N PHE A 153 -12.94 -26.17 -26.02
CA PHE A 153 -13.04 -25.04 -25.10
C PHE A 153 -14.40 -25.03 -24.40
N LEU A 154 -15.49 -25.23 -25.13
CA LEU A 154 -16.84 -25.33 -24.55
C LEU A 154 -16.95 -26.47 -23.53
N SER A 155 -16.35 -27.63 -23.82
CA SER A 155 -16.32 -28.76 -22.89
C SER A 155 -15.56 -28.43 -21.61
N GLN A 156 -14.38 -27.81 -21.72
CA GLN A 156 -13.60 -27.39 -20.54
C GLN A 156 -14.32 -26.33 -19.72
N LEU A 157 -14.97 -25.36 -20.36
CA LEU A 157 -15.73 -24.30 -19.71
C LEU A 157 -16.94 -24.87 -18.95
N ASN A 158 -17.69 -25.80 -19.56
CA ASN A 158 -18.81 -26.46 -18.90
C ASN A 158 -18.36 -27.31 -17.69
N ASN A 159 -17.23 -28.03 -17.81
CA ASN A 159 -16.65 -28.76 -16.68
C ASN A 159 -16.21 -27.83 -15.55
N TYR A 160 -15.64 -26.68 -15.88
CA TYR A 160 -15.25 -25.67 -14.90
C TYR A 160 -16.47 -25.09 -14.17
N LEU A 161 -17.51 -24.68 -14.89
CA LEU A 161 -18.74 -24.17 -14.28
C LEU A 161 -19.44 -25.22 -13.41
N ALA A 162 -19.47 -26.48 -13.85
CA ALA A 162 -19.98 -27.59 -13.05
C ALA A 162 -19.17 -27.81 -11.76
N SER A 163 -17.85 -27.55 -11.79
CA SER A 163 -16.98 -27.63 -10.60
C SER A 163 -17.21 -26.51 -9.59
N GLN A 164 -17.67 -25.33 -10.03
CA GLN A 164 -17.97 -24.18 -9.16
C GLN A 164 -19.29 -24.35 -8.38
N GLY A 165 -20.18 -25.26 -8.79
CA GLY A 165 -21.46 -25.54 -8.12
C GLY A 165 -21.39 -26.23 -6.75
N LYS A 166 -20.19 -26.46 -6.18
CA LYS A 166 -20.01 -27.04 -4.84
C LYS A 166 -18.96 -26.30 -4.01
N GLY A 167 -19.12 -24.98 -3.86
CA GLY A 167 -18.37 -24.18 -2.90
C GLY A 167 -19.17 -23.95 -1.62
N LYS A 168 -18.79 -24.63 -0.52
CA LYS A 168 -19.12 -24.24 0.85
C LYS A 168 -18.98 -22.72 0.99
N GLY A 169 -20.03 -22.05 1.42
CA GLY A 169 -19.96 -20.67 1.88
C GLY A 169 -18.85 -20.55 2.92
N LYS A 170 -17.77 -19.85 2.56
CA LYS A 170 -16.88 -19.28 3.56
C LYS A 170 -17.60 -18.02 4.04
N SER A 171 -18.02 -18.06 5.30
CA SER A 171 -18.35 -16.86 6.04
C SER A 171 -17.23 -15.84 5.80
N ASN A 172 -17.61 -14.69 5.28
CA ASN A 172 -16.77 -13.50 5.39
C ASN A 172 -16.87 -13.07 6.86
N ASP A 173 -16.12 -13.75 7.72
CA ASP A 173 -15.81 -13.25 9.05
C ASP A 173 -14.76 -12.14 8.85
N TYR A 174 -15.23 -10.99 8.36
CA TYR A 174 -14.56 -9.73 8.63
C TYR A 174 -14.75 -9.52 10.13
N ASP A 175 -13.71 -9.83 10.91
CA ASP A 175 -13.56 -9.38 12.29
C ASP A 175 -13.65 -7.85 12.27
N SER A 176 -14.88 -7.38 12.48
CA SER A 176 -15.23 -6.02 12.85
C SER A 176 -14.79 -5.86 14.30
N ASP A 177 -13.49 -5.64 14.50
CA ASP A 177 -13.03 -5.07 15.77
C ASP A 177 -13.39 -3.58 15.75
N ASP A 178 -14.66 -3.34 16.07
CA ASP A 178 -15.18 -2.11 16.64
C ASP A 178 -14.31 -1.74 17.86
N LEU A 179 -13.37 -0.81 17.66
CA LEU A 179 -12.54 -0.24 18.73
C LEU A 179 -12.75 1.27 18.89
N TYR A 180 -13.95 1.76 18.55
CA TYR A 180 -14.45 3.04 19.04
C TYR A 180 -15.96 2.94 19.28
N ASP A 181 -16.33 2.38 20.44
CA ASP A 181 -17.53 2.80 21.16
C ASP A 181 -17.45 2.31 22.61
N ARG A 182 -16.77 3.08 23.45
CA ARG A 182 -17.07 3.11 24.88
C ARG A 182 -16.48 4.33 25.57
N GLU A 183 -17.07 5.52 25.36
CA GLU A 183 -17.17 6.54 26.42
C GLU A 183 -18.41 7.41 26.17
N SER A 184 -19.56 6.96 26.66
CA SER A 184 -20.59 7.85 27.21
C SER A 184 -21.52 7.03 28.11
N GLU A 185 -21.44 7.34 29.40
CA GLU A 185 -22.49 7.27 30.44
C GLU A 185 -21.81 6.98 31.79
N GLU A 186 -21.64 8.03 32.61
CA GLU A 186 -22.29 8.13 33.92
C GLU A 186 -21.86 9.45 34.62
N ASP A 187 -22.91 10.24 34.92
CA ASP A 187 -23.11 11.31 35.93
C ASP A 187 -22.21 12.55 36.02
#